data_AF-A0A832YA02-F1
#
_entry.id   AF-A0A832YA02-F1
#
_cell.length_a   1.000
_cell.length_b   1.000
_cell.length_c   1.000
_cell.angle_alpha   90.00
_cell.angle_beta   90.00
_cell.angle_gamma   90.00
#
_symmetry.space_group_name_H-M   'P 1'
#
loop_
_entity.id
_entity.type
_entity.pdbx_description
1 polymer ?
#
loop_
_entity_poly.entity_id
_entity_poly.type
_entity_poly.pdbx_seq_one_letter_code
_entity_poly.pdbx_strand_id
1 'polypeptide(L)'
;MKVTSRSAEATPGEVRIETDTMGALQVPADRYYGAQTARSLINFDIGNDTMPRALIRAFGILKQSAADTNLELGELDSTTAQLISEAC
;
A
#
# COMPACT_ATOMS: atom_id res chain seq x y z
N MET A 1 16.42 18.43 -9.76
CA MET A 1 15.87 17.51 -8.74
C MET A 1 15.33 16.30 -9.49
N LYS A 2 16.09 15.19 -9.53
CA LYS A 2 15.69 14.00 -10.30
C LYS A 2 14.50 13.36 -9.56
N VAL A 3 13.31 13.44 -10.15
CA VAL A 3 12.18 12.63 -9.72
C VAL A 3 12.55 11.20 -10.08
N THR A 4 12.90 10.40 -9.08
CA THR A 4 13.03 8.94 -9.21
C THR A 4 11.74 8.40 -9.81
N SER A 5 11.86 7.60 -10.87
CA SER A 5 10.71 7.06 -11.60
C SER A 5 9.75 6.35 -10.63
N ARG A 6 8.45 6.52 -10.87
CA ARG A 6 7.36 5.84 -10.15
C ARG A 6 7.18 4.39 -10.62
N SER A 7 8.20 3.85 -11.27
CA SER A 7 8.13 2.55 -11.93
C SER A 7 7.99 1.45 -10.89
N ALA A 8 7.12 0.48 -11.19
CA ALA A 8 7.15 -0.83 -10.54
C ALA A 8 8.41 -1.65 -10.91
N GLU A 9 9.33 -1.06 -11.68
CA GLU A 9 10.58 -1.69 -12.11
C GLU A 9 11.56 -1.76 -10.94
N ALA A 10 12.06 -2.97 -10.68
CA ALA A 10 13.08 -3.24 -9.70
C ALA A 10 14.23 -4.04 -10.32
N THR A 11 15.40 -3.96 -9.69
CA THR A 11 16.60 -4.70 -10.08
C THR A 11 16.33 -6.21 -10.02
N PRO A 12 16.75 -7.02 -11.02
CA PRO A 12 16.57 -8.47 -10.97
C PRO A 12 17.23 -9.07 -9.73
N GLY A 13 16.41 -9.62 -8.83
CA GLY A 13 16.83 -10.18 -7.53
C GLY A 13 16.22 -9.49 -6.29
N GLU A 14 15.62 -8.31 -6.46
CA GLU A 14 15.02 -7.50 -5.38
C GLU A 14 13.49 -7.35 -5.58
N VAL A 15 12.83 -8.39 -6.07
CA VAL A 15 11.38 -8.39 -6.31
C VAL A 15 10.70 -9.53 -5.55
N ARG A 16 9.48 -9.28 -5.09
CA ARG A 16 8.55 -10.30 -4.60
C ARG A 16 7.40 -10.48 -5.58
N ILE A 17 6.77 -11.65 -5.56
CA ILE A 17 5.57 -11.92 -6.36
C ILE A 17 4.34 -11.68 -5.50
N GLU A 18 3.49 -10.76 -5.94
CA GLU A 18 2.18 -10.48 -5.34
C GLU A 18 1.09 -10.95 -6.30
N THR A 19 -0.08 -11.29 -5.78
CA THR A 19 -1.21 -11.76 -6.60
C THR A 19 -2.48 -10.98 -6.27
N ASP A 20 -3.18 -10.53 -7.30
CA ASP A 20 -4.55 -10.01 -7.20
C ASP A 20 -5.51 -10.86 -8.05
N THR A 21 -6.78 -10.47 -8.15
CA THR A 21 -7.79 -11.19 -8.95
C THR A 21 -7.50 -11.19 -10.45
N MET A 22 -6.55 -10.37 -10.93
CA MET A 22 -6.12 -10.31 -12.32
C MET A 22 -4.81 -11.10 -12.56
N GLY A 23 -4.27 -11.77 -11.54
CA GLY A 23 -3.09 -12.64 -11.65
C GLY A 23 -1.88 -12.14 -10.86
N ALA A 24 -0.74 -12.80 -11.09
CA ALA A 24 0.53 -12.50 -10.42
C ALA A 24 1.24 -11.29 -11.04
N LEU A 25 1.94 -10.51 -10.21
CA LEU A 25 2.71 -9.33 -10.60
C LEU A 25 3.99 -9.24 -9.75
N GLN A 26 5.09 -8.83 -10.37
CA GLN A 26 6.34 -8.52 -9.66
C GLN A 26 6.24 -7.17 -8.97
N VAL A 27 6.65 -7.12 -7.71
CA VAL A 27 6.64 -5.92 -6.86
C VAL A 27 8.02 -5.72 -6.23
N PRO A 28 8.59 -4.51 -6.25
CA PRO A 28 9.86 -4.21 -5.58
C PRO A 28 9.84 -4.60 -4.09
N ALA A 29 10.84 -5.35 -3.65
CA ALA A 29 10.92 -5.87 -2.27
C ALA A 29 11.16 -4.78 -1.22
N ASP A 30 11.68 -3.61 -1.62
CA ASP A 30 11.94 -2.44 -0.77
C ASP A 30 10.68 -1.59 -0.49
N ARG A 31 9.50 -1.99 -1.01
CA ARG A 31 8.24 -1.23 -0.89
C ARG A 31 7.15 -2.05 -0.23
N TYR A 32 6.34 -1.40 0.60
CA TYR A 32 5.24 -2.05 1.33
C TYR A 32 3.94 -2.24 0.53
N TYR A 33 3.79 -1.62 -0.65
CA TYR A 33 2.55 -1.75 -1.43
C TYR A 33 2.41 -3.10 -2.14
N GLY A 34 1.18 -3.56 -2.42
CA GLY A 34 0.94 -4.86 -3.07
C GLY A 34 0.70 -4.81 -4.58
N ALA A 35 0.17 -5.91 -5.15
CA ALA A 35 -0.11 -6.07 -6.58
C ALA A 35 -1.02 -4.97 -7.15
N GLN A 36 -2.09 -4.60 -6.46
CA GLN A 36 -3.05 -3.60 -6.98
C GLN A 36 -2.41 -2.22 -7.15
N THR A 37 -1.58 -1.79 -6.19
CA THR A 37 -0.87 -0.51 -6.29
C THR A 37 0.18 -0.55 -7.39
N ALA A 38 0.95 -1.64 -7.50
CA ALA A 38 1.92 -1.82 -8.59
C ALA A 38 1.23 -1.78 -9.97
N ARG A 39 0.08 -2.44 -10.12
CA ARG A 39 -0.73 -2.41 -11.34
C ARG A 39 -1.25 -1.01 -11.64
N SER A 40 -1.67 -0.27 -10.62
CA SER A 40 -2.09 1.13 -10.77
C SER A 40 -0.93 2.01 -11.26
N LEU A 41 0.28 1.83 -10.74
CA LEU A 41 1.47 2.57 -11.19
C LEU A 41 1.80 2.31 -12.66
N ILE A 42 1.62 1.07 -13.14
CA ILE A 42 1.82 0.71 -14.55
C ILE A 42 0.74 1.34 -15.44
N ASN A 43 -0.51 1.30 -15.01
CA ASN A 43 -1.65 1.71 -15.84
C ASN A 43 -1.91 3.22 -15.85
N PHE A 44 -1.50 3.94 -14.80
CA PHE A 44 -1.84 5.35 -14.59
C PHE A 44 -0.58 6.23 -14.38
N ASP A 45 0.46 6.01 -15.18
CA ASP A 45 1.64 6.88 -15.22
C ASP A 45 1.36 8.15 -16.05
N ILE A 46 0.56 9.05 -15.48
CA ILE A 46 0.12 10.29 -16.13
C ILE A 46 0.50 11.49 -15.26
N GLY A 47 1.32 12.38 -15.80
CA GLY A 47 1.74 13.61 -15.11
C GLY A 47 2.70 13.38 -13.93
N ASN A 48 2.96 14.45 -13.18
CA ASN A 48 3.93 14.46 -12.06
C ASN A 48 3.30 14.78 -10.71
N ASP A 49 1.98 14.88 -10.64
CA ASP A 49 1.26 15.10 -9.38
C ASP A 49 1.22 13.80 -8.56
N THR A 50 1.38 13.93 -7.25
CA THR A 50 1.26 12.81 -6.29
C THR A 50 0.18 13.12 -5.28
N MET A 51 -0.35 12.08 -4.64
CA MET A 51 -1.28 12.26 -3.54
C MET A 51 -0.69 13.17 -2.46
N PRO A 52 -1.40 14.25 -2.04
CA PRO A 52 -0.91 15.14 -1.00
C PRO A 52 -0.64 14.39 0.31
N ARG A 53 0.46 14.73 0.99
CA ARG A 53 0.83 14.11 2.27
C ARG A 53 -0.27 14.19 3.33
N ALA A 54 -1.02 15.29 3.36
CA ALA A 54 -2.15 15.46 4.28
C ALA A 54 -3.24 14.39 4.06
N LEU A 55 -3.51 14.03 2.80
CA LEU A 55 -4.51 13.03 2.47
C LEU A 55 -4.03 11.61 2.80
N ILE A 56 -2.74 11.32 2.58
CA ILE A 56 -2.12 10.06 3.03
C ILE A 56 -2.22 9.92 4.55
N ARG A 57 -1.94 10.99 5.30
CA ARG A 57 -2.08 11.00 6.77
C ARG A 57 -3.52 10.78 7.20
N ALA A 58 -4.49 11.40 6.52
CA ALA A 58 -5.91 11.19 6.80
C ALA A 58 -6.33 9.72 6.58
N PHE A 59 -5.77 9.04 5.57
CA PHE A 59 -5.99 7.60 5.37
C PHE A 59 -5.44 6.75 6.52
N GLY A 60 -4.27 7.08 7.08
CA GLY A 60 -3.73 6.41 8.27
C GLY A 60 -4.70 6.50 9.45
N ILE A 61 -5.14 7.73 9.79
CA ILE A 61 -6.12 7.97 10.86
C ILE A 61 -7.42 7.19 10.61
N LEU A 62 -7.95 7.24 9.38
CA LEU A 62 -9.18 6.53 9.01
C LEU A 62 -9.04 5.01 9.24
N LYS A 63 -7.91 4.42 8.85
CA LYS A 63 -7.70 2.98 8.95
C LYS A 63 -7.39 2.52 10.38
N GLN A 64 -6.70 3.34 11.16
CA GLN A 64 -6.52 3.13 12.60
C GLN A 64 -7.88 3.09 13.31
N SER A 65 -8.69 4.14 13.16
CA SER A 65 -10.02 4.20 13.80
C SER A 65 -10.95 3.08 13.34
N ALA A 66 -10.87 2.66 12.08
CA ALA A 66 -11.64 1.53 11.58
C ALA A 66 -11.21 0.21 12.23
N ALA A 67 -9.91 -0.02 12.44
CA ALA A 67 -9.40 -1.20 13.11
C ALA A 67 -9.84 -1.25 14.58
N ASP A 68 -9.74 -0.13 15.30
CA ASP A 68 -10.17 -0.02 16.69
C ASP A 68 -11.69 -0.27 16.81
N THR A 69 -12.49 0.33 15.92
CA THR A 69 -13.95 0.12 15.91
C THR A 69 -14.31 -1.35 15.62
N ASN A 70 -13.63 -1.99 14.66
CA ASN A 70 -13.90 -3.39 14.34
C ASN A 70 -13.49 -4.35 15.47
N LEU A 71 -12.46 -4.00 16.25
CA LEU A 71 -12.09 -4.74 17.45
C LEU A 71 -13.20 -4.64 18.51
N GLU A 72 -13.72 -3.43 18.76
CA GLU A 72 -14.81 -3.20 19.72
C GLU A 72 -16.10 -3.95 19.35
N LEU A 73 -16.39 -4.05 18.05
CA LEU A 73 -17.53 -4.80 17.52
C LEU A 73 -17.31 -6.32 17.50
N GLY A 74 -16.08 -6.80 17.72
CA GLY A 74 -15.74 -8.22 17.65
C GLY A 74 -15.61 -8.77 16.23
N GLU A 75 -15.55 -7.90 15.22
CA GLU A 75 -15.39 -8.25 13.80
C GLU A 75 -13.91 -8.48 13.40
N LEU A 76 -12.98 -8.07 14.26
CA LEU A 76 -11.54 -8.22 14.07
C LEU A 76 -10.88 -8.72 15.35
N ASP A 77 -9.96 -9.67 15.23
CA ASP A 77 -9.22 -10.18 16.39
C ASP A 77 -8.22 -9.15 16.93
N SER A 78 -7.94 -9.24 18.23
CA SER A 78 -7.07 -8.27 18.92
C SER A 78 -5.65 -8.16 18.35
N THR A 79 -5.07 -9.27 17.86
CA THR A 79 -3.69 -9.24 17.38
C THR A 79 -3.62 -8.50 16.05
N THR A 80 -4.53 -8.83 15.13
CA THR A 80 -4.61 -8.14 13.83
C THR A 80 -4.97 -6.67 14.00
N ALA A 81 -5.94 -6.35 14.87
CA ALA A 81 -6.34 -4.96 15.13
C ALA A 81 -5.17 -4.11 15.66
N GLN A 82 -4.41 -4.63 16.62
CA GLN A 82 -3.23 -3.94 17.18
C GLN A 82 -2.16 -3.70 16.12
N LEU A 83 -1.83 -4.72 15.30
CA LEU A 83 -0.83 -4.58 14.23
C LEU A 83 -1.26 -3.56 13.17
N ILE A 84 -2.55 -3.49 12.82
CA ILE A 84 -3.06 -2.47 11.90
C ILE A 84 -2.96 -1.08 12.54
N SER A 85 -3.33 -0.95 13.81
CA SER A 85 -3.32 0.31 14.55
C SER A 85 -1.90 0.87 14.72
N GLU A 86 -0.90 0.01 14.98
CA GLU A 86 0.51 0.38 15.07
C GLU A 86 1.14 0.78 13.72
N ALA A 87 0.66 0.18 12.62
CA ALA A 87 1.17 0.48 11.28
C ALA A 87 0.61 1.81 10.70
N CYS A 88 -0.51 2.29 11.22
CA CYS A 88 -1.21 3.50 10.74
C CYS A 88 -0.74 4.79 11.45
#